data_AF-A0A975IXT4-F1
#
_entry.id   AF-A0A975IXT4-F1
#
_cell.length_a   1.000
_cell.length_b   1.000
_cell.length_c   1.000
_cell.angle_alpha   90.00
_cell.angle_beta   90.00
_cell.angle_gamma   90.00
#
_symmetry.space_group_name_H-M   'P 1'
#
loop_
_entity.id
_entity.type
_entity.pdbx_description
1 polymer ?
#
loop_
_entity_poly.entity_id
_entity_poly.type
_entity_poly.pdbx_seq_one_letter_code
_entity_poly.pdbx_strand_id
1 'polypeptide(L)'
;MVDKRRRNARPSHYRPRTEAQKQRRKALWEARAEERKARQKGATEADLLARLDELEVALRDQGQAGIHGRRHSRPLDEITDDAERFSVLKARVERLEALWSINRRKRETRGKIIVGGALLAELVDATASGDRSLLTSILDILDRRVETVRDRLTVRELLGDAPLPLRPGGDPDDELDEALKAATESAPDFDALVQSAMAEEAAFLPSAIDPDYADLDANWTSPA
;
A
#
# COMPACT_ATOMS: atom_id res chain seq x y z
N MET A 1 12.26 65.23 32.90
CA MET A 1 12.40 63.86 32.35
C MET A 1 12.85 62.93 33.47
N VAL A 2 12.03 61.98 33.89
CA VAL A 2 12.38 61.03 34.96
C VAL A 2 13.37 60.00 34.42
N ASP A 3 14.58 60.00 34.97
CA ASP A 3 15.69 59.12 34.62
C ASP A 3 15.26 57.64 34.68
N LYS A 4 15.15 56.99 33.51
CA LYS A 4 14.72 55.58 33.38
C LYS A 4 15.66 54.62 34.13
N ARG A 5 16.84 55.05 34.54
CA ARG A 5 17.83 54.26 35.29
C ARG A 5 17.44 53.98 36.74
N ARG A 6 16.53 54.74 37.35
CA ARG A 6 16.12 54.56 38.77
C ARG A 6 15.02 53.52 39.01
N ARG A 7 14.38 52.97 37.96
CA ARG A 7 13.25 52.04 38.12
C ARG A 7 13.64 50.63 38.57
N ASN A 8 14.92 50.26 38.53
CA ASN A 8 15.41 48.92 38.89
C ASN A 8 15.96 48.80 40.32
N ALA A 9 15.87 49.85 41.14
CA ALA A 9 16.44 49.86 42.50
C ALA A 9 15.48 49.35 43.61
N ARG A 10 14.31 48.79 43.25
CA ARG A 10 13.43 48.15 44.25
C ARG A 10 14.01 46.78 44.62
N PRO A 11 14.36 46.53 45.90
CA PRO A 11 14.77 45.20 46.34
C PRO A 11 13.63 44.22 46.00
N SER A 12 13.91 43.18 45.23
CA SER A 12 12.92 42.15 44.97
C SER A 12 12.51 41.52 46.30
N HIS A 13 11.21 41.54 46.63
CA HIS A 13 10.65 40.89 47.83
C HIS A 13 10.98 39.39 47.91
N TYR A 14 11.33 38.78 46.77
CA TYR A 14 11.75 37.39 46.69
C TYR A 14 13.19 37.22 47.17
N ARG A 15 13.38 36.39 48.21
CA ARG A 15 14.71 35.90 48.58
C ARG A 15 15.36 35.24 47.35
N PRO A 16 16.62 35.57 47.02
CA PRO A 16 17.32 34.92 45.93
C PRO A 16 17.41 33.42 46.22
N ARG A 17 17.00 32.61 45.24
CA ARG A 17 17.04 31.14 45.37
C ARG A 17 18.48 30.67 45.52
N THR A 18 18.68 29.70 46.41
CA THR A 18 19.98 29.03 46.54
C THR A 18 20.27 28.22 45.28
N GLU A 19 21.55 27.96 44.99
CA GLU A 19 21.94 27.13 43.83
C GLU A 19 21.28 25.75 43.87
N ALA A 20 21.15 25.13 45.05
CA ALA A 20 20.43 23.87 45.22
C ALA A 20 18.95 23.96 44.80
N GLN A 21 18.26 25.08 45.11
CA GLN A 21 16.88 25.30 44.68
C GLN A 21 16.77 25.52 43.17
N LYS A 22 17.75 26.18 42.55
CA LYS A 22 17.81 26.35 41.09
C LYS A 22 18.02 25.00 40.39
N GLN A 23 18.95 24.17 40.89
CA GLN A 23 19.22 22.84 40.35
C GLN A 23 18.01 21.91 40.47
N ARG A 24 17.35 21.88 41.64
CA ARG A 24 16.10 21.11 41.82
C ARG A 24 15.00 21.53 40.83
N ARG A 25 14.85 22.84 40.59
CA ARG A 25 13.87 23.35 39.62
C ARG A 25 14.24 22.96 38.19
N LYS A 26 15.53 23.00 37.84
CA LYS A 26 16.03 22.57 36.52
C LYS A 26 15.75 21.09 36.29
N ALA A 27 16.09 20.24 37.26
CA ALA A 27 15.81 18.80 37.21
C ALA A 27 14.31 18.50 37.09
N LEU A 28 13.45 19.20 37.83
CA LEU A 28 11.99 19.06 37.70
C LEU A 28 11.47 19.48 36.33
N TRP A 29 12.05 20.53 35.74
CA TRP A 29 11.68 20.99 34.41
C TRP A 29 12.11 20.00 33.33
N GLU A 30 13.33 19.46 33.45
CA GLU A 30 13.86 18.41 32.57
C GLU A 30 13.02 17.14 32.66
N ALA A 31 12.70 16.67 33.87
CA ALA A 31 11.83 15.50 34.07
C ALA A 31 10.44 15.69 33.42
N ARG A 32 9.82 16.86 33.58
CA ARG A 32 8.55 17.20 32.91
C ARG A 32 8.69 17.37 31.40
N ALA A 33 9.87 17.75 30.91
CA ALA A 33 10.14 17.81 29.48
C ALA A 33 10.24 16.41 28.88
N GLU A 34 10.95 15.49 29.55
CA GLU A 34 11.05 14.09 29.14
C GLU A 34 9.70 13.37 29.20
N GLU A 35 8.88 13.60 30.24
CA GLU A 35 7.52 13.06 30.32
C GLU A 35 6.64 13.53 29.14
N ARG A 36 6.75 14.81 28.76
CA ARG A 36 6.04 15.34 27.60
C ARG A 36 6.53 14.73 26.29
N LYS A 37 7.84 14.54 26.11
CA LYS A 37 8.40 13.86 24.92
C LYS A 37 7.94 12.41 24.84
N ALA A 38 7.92 11.68 25.96
CA ALA A 38 7.44 10.29 26.00
C ALA A 38 5.95 10.20 25.61
N ARG A 39 5.11 11.09 26.17
CA ARG A 39 3.69 11.18 25.81
C ARG A 39 3.51 11.52 24.32
N GLN A 40 4.30 12.46 23.80
CA GLN A 40 4.26 12.83 22.39
C GLN A 40 4.68 11.66 21.49
N LYS A 41 5.76 10.94 21.84
CA LYS A 41 6.23 9.76 21.11
C LYS A 41 5.14 8.67 21.07
N GLY A 42 4.49 8.38 22.20
CA GLY A 42 3.39 7.42 22.27
C GLY A 42 2.18 7.83 21.42
N ALA A 43 1.81 9.12 21.42
CA ALA A 43 0.76 9.63 20.53
C ALA A 43 1.14 9.47 19.05
N THR A 44 2.39 9.80 18.68
CA THR A 44 2.88 9.62 17.31
C THR A 44 2.93 8.16 16.89
N GLU A 45 3.28 7.23 17.80
CA GLU A 45 3.27 5.79 17.51
C GLU A 45 1.84 5.28 17.25
N ALA A 46 0.86 5.72 18.06
CA ALA A 46 -0.55 5.40 17.85
C ALA A 46 -1.08 5.95 16.51
N ASP A 47 -0.74 7.19 16.17
CA ASP A 47 -1.12 7.81 14.89
C ASP A 47 -0.52 7.04 13.70
N LEU A 48 0.74 6.60 13.82
CA LEU A 48 1.42 5.81 12.79
C LEU A 48 0.81 4.42 12.63
N LEU A 49 0.38 3.77 13.72
CA LEU A 49 -0.33 2.50 13.65
C LEU A 49 -1.68 2.64 12.95
N ALA A 50 -2.48 3.64 13.34
CA ALA A 50 -3.75 3.93 12.68
C ALA A 50 -3.56 4.22 11.18
N ARG A 51 -2.52 4.99 10.84
CA ARG A 51 -2.18 5.29 9.44
C ARG A 51 -1.73 4.06 8.68
N LEU A 52 -0.98 3.16 9.32
CA LEU A 52 -0.56 1.90 8.74
C LEU A 52 -1.79 1.05 8.37
N ASP A 53 -2.71 0.87 9.32
CA ASP A 53 -3.93 0.09 9.11
C ASP A 53 -4.82 0.68 8.00
N GLU A 54 -5.01 2.01 8.00
CA GLU A 54 -5.73 2.71 6.94
C GLU A 54 -5.14 2.44 5.55
N LEU A 55 -3.81 2.54 5.42
CA LEU A 55 -3.13 2.30 4.15
C LEU A 55 -3.19 0.84 3.73
N GLU A 56 -3.16 -0.10 4.67
CA GLU A 56 -3.30 -1.51 4.36
C GLU A 56 -4.70 -1.86 3.87
N VAL A 57 -5.74 -1.35 4.53
CA VAL A 57 -7.13 -1.51 4.10
C VAL A 57 -7.31 -0.91 2.71
N ALA A 58 -6.88 0.34 2.51
CA ALA A 58 -7.02 1.02 1.23
C ALA A 58 -6.30 0.29 0.07
N LEU A 59 -5.16 -0.35 0.34
CA LEU A 59 -4.47 -1.19 -0.64
C LEU A 59 -5.23 -2.49 -0.93
N ARG A 60 -5.80 -3.14 0.08
CA ARG A 60 -6.62 -4.35 -0.10
C ARG A 60 -7.87 -4.08 -0.92
N ASP A 61 -8.58 -2.99 -0.63
CA ASP A 61 -9.77 -2.54 -1.38
C ASP A 61 -9.46 -2.29 -2.87
N GLN A 62 -8.18 -2.15 -3.23
CA GLN A 62 -7.70 -1.97 -4.60
C GLN A 62 -7.09 -3.25 -5.20
N GLY A 63 -7.26 -4.39 -4.54
CA GLY A 63 -6.72 -5.68 -4.96
C GLY A 63 -5.19 -5.75 -4.93
N GLN A 64 -4.56 -4.97 -4.05
CA GLN A 64 -3.12 -5.01 -3.79
C GLN A 64 -2.82 -5.72 -2.47
N ALA A 65 -1.70 -6.45 -2.46
CA ALA A 65 -1.19 -7.04 -1.23
C ALA A 65 -0.48 -5.97 -0.38
N GLY A 66 -0.88 -5.82 0.88
CA GLY A 66 -0.25 -4.94 1.88
C GLY A 66 1.12 -5.45 2.36
N ILE A 67 1.60 -4.99 3.53
CA ILE A 67 2.91 -5.40 4.07
C ILE A 67 2.92 -6.89 4.40
N HIS A 68 1.78 -7.43 4.82
CA HIS A 68 1.60 -8.83 5.19
C HIS A 68 1.59 -9.82 4.00
N GLY A 69 1.50 -9.33 2.76
CA GLY A 69 1.64 -10.19 1.57
C GLY A 69 3.08 -10.62 1.29
N ARG A 70 4.07 -10.11 2.04
CA ARG A 70 5.48 -10.46 1.86
C ARG A 70 5.91 -11.53 2.84
N ARG A 71 6.51 -12.60 2.31
CA ARG A 71 7.02 -13.76 3.07
C ARG A 71 8.12 -13.44 4.11
N HIS A 72 8.58 -12.19 4.24
CA HIS A 72 9.74 -11.81 5.05
C HIS A 72 9.57 -10.51 5.88
N SER A 73 8.35 -10.16 6.29
CA SER A 73 8.15 -9.07 7.25
C SER A 73 8.10 -9.60 8.69
N ARG A 74 9.04 -9.19 9.54
CA ARG A 74 9.00 -9.46 10.99
C ARG A 74 7.80 -8.73 11.61
N PRO A 75 6.91 -9.35 12.37
CA PRO A 75 5.85 -8.65 13.10
C PRO A 75 6.38 -7.55 14.03
N LEU A 76 5.61 -6.48 14.27
CA LEU A 76 6.06 -5.33 15.10
C LEU A 76 6.15 -5.69 16.59
N ASP A 77 5.26 -6.57 17.04
CA ASP A 77 5.19 -7.14 18.39
C ASP A 77 6.40 -8.03 18.73
N GLU A 78 7.07 -8.58 17.73
CA GLU A 78 8.30 -9.35 17.93
C GLU A 78 9.54 -8.47 18.17
N ILE A 79 9.47 -7.14 17.98
CA ILE A 79 10.60 -6.22 18.13
C ILE A 79 10.64 -5.68 19.56
N THR A 80 11.63 -6.12 20.33
CA THR A 80 11.76 -5.78 21.77
C THR A 80 12.30 -4.38 22.02
N ASP A 81 13.16 -3.85 21.14
CA ASP A 81 13.65 -2.47 21.28
C ASP A 81 12.61 -1.47 20.79
N ASP A 82 12.13 -0.61 21.70
CA ASP A 82 11.15 0.44 21.40
C ASP A 82 11.67 1.51 20.43
N ALA A 83 12.99 1.72 20.34
CA ALA A 83 13.56 2.63 19.35
C ALA A 83 13.54 2.01 17.95
N GLU A 84 13.99 0.75 17.84
CA GLU A 84 13.89 -0.05 16.62
C GLU A 84 12.44 -0.18 16.15
N ARG A 85 11.52 -0.60 17.04
CA ARG A 85 10.09 -0.80 16.70
C ARG A 85 9.48 0.47 16.10
N PHE A 86 9.71 1.61 16.73
CA PHE A 86 9.22 2.90 16.24
C PHE A 86 9.82 3.26 14.86
N SER A 87 11.11 3.02 14.66
CA SER A 87 11.77 3.29 13.37
C SER A 87 11.23 2.39 12.24
N VAL A 88 10.98 1.12 12.54
CA VAL A 88 10.41 0.15 11.60
C VAL A 88 8.97 0.52 11.25
N LEU A 89 8.15 0.89 12.24
CA LEU A 89 6.78 1.36 12.02
C LEU A 89 6.77 2.57 11.08
N LYS A 90 7.60 3.58 11.36
CA LYS A 90 7.71 4.77 10.52
C LYS A 90 8.10 4.41 9.07
N ALA A 91 9.13 3.57 8.90
CA ALA A 91 9.58 3.14 7.59
C ALA A 91 8.49 2.35 6.82
N ARG A 92 7.68 1.57 7.52
CA ARG A 92 6.53 0.86 6.92
C ARG A 92 5.47 1.80 6.41
N VAL A 93 5.08 2.80 7.22
CA VAL A 93 4.12 3.83 6.81
C VAL A 93 4.65 4.61 5.61
N GLU A 94 5.87 5.17 5.69
CA GLU A 94 6.49 5.92 4.59
C GLU A 94 6.52 5.10 3.29
N ARG A 95 6.82 3.80 3.39
CA ARG A 95 6.80 2.89 2.25
C ARG A 95 5.40 2.69 1.69
N LEU A 96 4.39 2.42 2.52
CA LEU A 96 3.03 2.23 2.04
C LEU A 96 2.48 3.51 1.42
N GLU A 97 2.80 4.68 1.96
CA GLU A 97 2.43 5.97 1.36
C GLU A 97 3.09 6.17 0.00
N ALA A 98 4.36 5.79 -0.14
CA ALA A 98 5.04 5.83 -1.43
C ALA A 98 4.38 4.87 -2.44
N LEU A 99 4.08 3.64 -2.02
CA LEU A 99 3.37 2.66 -2.86
C LEU A 99 1.99 3.16 -3.26
N TRP A 100 1.24 3.73 -2.33
CA TRP A 100 -0.07 4.32 -2.56
C TRP A 100 0.00 5.45 -3.58
N SER A 101 0.93 6.39 -3.41
CA SER A 101 1.13 7.52 -4.33
C SER A 101 1.47 7.05 -5.74
N ILE A 102 2.38 6.08 -5.86
CA ILE A 102 2.76 5.48 -7.15
C ILE A 102 1.55 4.77 -7.78
N ASN A 103 0.82 3.98 -7.01
CA ASN A 103 -0.35 3.24 -7.49
C ASN A 103 -1.46 4.19 -7.95
N ARG A 104 -1.74 5.26 -7.20
CA ARG A 104 -2.72 6.27 -7.59
C ARG A 104 -2.41 6.86 -8.96
N ARG A 105 -1.16 7.29 -9.18
CA ARG A 105 -0.73 7.85 -10.48
C ARG A 105 -0.85 6.82 -11.60
N LYS A 106 -0.36 5.59 -11.37
CA LYS A 106 -0.43 4.50 -12.37
C LYS A 106 -1.87 4.17 -12.74
N ARG A 107 -2.79 4.15 -11.77
CA ARG A 107 -4.21 3.87 -11.98
C ARG A 107 -4.91 4.99 -12.73
N GLU A 108 -4.65 6.25 -12.37
CA GLU A 108 -5.16 7.40 -13.12
C GLU A 108 -4.73 7.33 -14.59
N THR A 109 -3.44 7.07 -14.86
CA THR A 109 -2.96 6.88 -16.23
C THR A 109 -3.63 5.69 -16.90
N ARG A 110 -3.74 4.56 -16.21
CA ARG A 110 -4.34 3.34 -16.77
C ARG A 110 -5.80 3.54 -17.13
N GLY A 111 -6.60 4.14 -16.25
CA GLY A 111 -8.01 4.38 -16.54
C GLY A 111 -8.23 5.39 -17.65
N LYS A 112 -7.37 6.42 -17.77
CA LYS A 112 -7.34 7.30 -18.94
C LYS A 112 -7.02 6.55 -20.24
N ILE A 113 -6.22 5.50 -20.19
CA ILE A 113 -5.94 4.64 -21.36
C ILE A 113 -7.14 3.74 -21.67
N ILE A 114 -7.77 3.14 -20.65
CA ILE A 114 -8.90 2.22 -20.81
C ILE A 114 -10.13 2.95 -21.35
N VAL A 115 -10.52 4.07 -20.74
CA VAL A 115 -11.72 4.83 -21.10
C VAL A 115 -11.42 5.81 -22.23
N GLY A 116 -10.20 6.35 -22.29
CA GLY A 116 -9.85 7.49 -23.13
C GLY A 116 -10.09 8.80 -22.38
N GLY A 117 -9.05 9.63 -22.27
CA GLY A 117 -9.09 10.86 -21.47
C GLY A 117 -10.15 11.89 -21.91
N ALA A 118 -10.38 12.03 -23.22
CA ALA A 118 -11.43 12.92 -23.74
C ALA A 118 -12.83 12.37 -23.45
N LEU A 119 -13.03 11.06 -23.62
CA LEU A 119 -14.30 10.40 -23.33
C LEU A 119 -14.64 10.46 -21.83
N LEU A 120 -13.63 10.36 -20.97
CA LEU A 120 -13.79 10.51 -19.53
C LEU A 120 -14.25 11.93 -19.16
N ALA A 121 -13.74 12.97 -19.84
CA ALA A 121 -14.22 14.34 -19.62
C ALA A 121 -15.68 14.50 -20.04
N GLU A 122 -16.06 14.00 -21.22
CA GLU A 122 -17.46 14.00 -21.69
C GLU A 122 -18.39 13.25 -20.73
N LEU A 123 -17.93 12.13 -20.16
CA LEU A 123 -18.68 11.39 -19.15
C LEU A 123 -18.91 12.19 -17.87
N VAL A 124 -17.91 12.94 -17.41
CA VAL A 124 -18.04 13.81 -16.23
C VAL A 124 -19.05 14.93 -16.50
N ASP A 125 -19.03 15.53 -17.69
CA ASP A 125 -19.97 16.59 -18.06
C ASP A 125 -21.40 16.05 -18.27
N ALA A 126 -21.54 14.89 -18.90
CA ALA A 126 -22.82 14.20 -19.09
C ALA A 126 -23.45 13.81 -17.73
N THR A 127 -22.66 13.25 -16.82
CA THR A 127 -23.14 12.89 -15.47
C THR A 127 -23.51 14.13 -14.65
N ALA A 128 -22.75 15.22 -14.74
CA ALA A 128 -23.09 16.49 -14.09
C ALA A 128 -24.38 17.13 -14.62
N SER A 129 -24.69 16.94 -15.90
CA SER A 129 -25.94 17.38 -16.53
C SER A 129 -27.12 16.41 -16.32
N GLY A 130 -26.87 15.26 -15.68
CA GLY A 130 -27.87 14.24 -15.38
C GLY A 130 -28.14 13.26 -16.54
N ASP A 131 -27.43 13.38 -17.65
CA ASP A 131 -27.49 12.41 -18.75
C ASP A 131 -26.65 11.17 -18.42
N ARG A 132 -27.33 10.03 -18.30
CA ARG A 132 -26.70 8.74 -18.02
C ARG A 132 -26.57 7.85 -19.26
N SER A 133 -27.05 8.28 -20.42
CA SER A 133 -27.07 7.45 -21.64
C SER A 133 -25.66 7.06 -22.10
N LEU A 134 -24.73 8.02 -22.06
CA LEU A 134 -23.32 7.81 -22.39
C LEU A 134 -22.64 6.86 -21.39
N LEU A 135 -22.88 7.05 -20.10
CA LEU A 135 -22.36 6.18 -19.04
C LEU A 135 -22.83 4.74 -19.23
N THR A 136 -24.13 4.51 -19.44
CA THR A 136 -24.68 3.17 -19.66
C THR A 136 -24.06 2.50 -20.88
N SER A 137 -23.92 3.23 -21.99
CA SER A 137 -23.32 2.70 -23.22
C SER A 137 -21.86 2.31 -23.03
N ILE A 138 -21.12 3.11 -22.26
CA ILE A 138 -19.71 2.84 -21.97
C ILE A 138 -19.55 1.68 -21.00
N LEU A 139 -20.39 1.56 -19.98
CA LEU A 139 -20.34 0.42 -19.05
C LEU A 139 -20.55 -0.91 -19.78
N ASP A 140 -21.46 -0.99 -20.74
CA ASP A 140 -21.66 -2.18 -21.58
C ASP A 140 -20.42 -2.52 -22.44
N ILE A 141 -19.73 -1.50 -22.97
CA ILE A 141 -18.48 -1.71 -23.70
C ILE A 141 -17.38 -2.20 -22.76
N LEU A 142 -17.23 -1.56 -21.60
CA LEU A 142 -16.19 -1.89 -20.63
C LEU A 142 -16.40 -3.28 -20.03
N ASP A 143 -17.64 -3.70 -19.78
CA ASP A 143 -17.94 -5.04 -19.31
C ASP A 143 -17.52 -6.13 -20.32
N ARG A 144 -17.58 -5.84 -21.62
CA ARG A 144 -17.16 -6.77 -22.67
C ARG A 144 -15.67 -6.73 -22.99
N ARG A 145 -14.96 -5.66 -22.62
CA ARG A 145 -13.58 -5.38 -23.09
C ARG A 145 -12.54 -5.34 -22.00
N VAL A 146 -12.91 -5.05 -20.76
CA VAL A 146 -11.98 -5.00 -19.64
C VAL A 146 -12.03 -6.35 -18.94
N GLU A 147 -10.94 -7.10 -18.97
CA GLU A 147 -10.94 -8.47 -18.43
C GLU A 147 -10.51 -8.49 -16.97
N THR A 148 -9.50 -7.70 -16.60
CA THR A 148 -8.87 -7.83 -15.28
C THR A 148 -9.69 -7.13 -14.17
N VAL A 149 -9.80 -7.79 -13.02
CA VAL A 149 -10.48 -7.27 -11.81
C VAL A 149 -9.92 -5.89 -11.42
N ARG A 150 -8.60 -5.73 -11.46
CA ARG A 150 -7.92 -4.48 -11.09
C ARG A 150 -8.24 -3.32 -12.02
N ASP A 151 -8.37 -3.60 -13.31
CA ASP A 151 -8.71 -2.57 -14.29
C ASP A 151 -10.16 -2.15 -14.14
N ARG A 152 -11.05 -3.10 -13.85
CA ARG A 152 -12.46 -2.84 -13.52
C ARG A 152 -12.61 -1.97 -12.28
N LEU A 153 -11.91 -2.30 -11.18
CA LEU A 153 -11.87 -1.44 -9.98
C LEU A 153 -11.39 -0.03 -10.29
N THR A 154 -10.35 0.10 -11.10
CA THR A 154 -9.80 1.40 -11.49
C THR A 154 -10.83 2.22 -12.26
N VAL A 155 -11.58 1.58 -13.17
CA VAL A 155 -12.66 2.22 -13.92
C VAL A 155 -13.83 2.61 -13.02
N ARG A 156 -14.27 1.73 -12.11
CA ARG A 156 -15.35 2.04 -11.16
C ARG A 156 -15.05 3.31 -10.38
N GLU A 157 -13.88 3.38 -9.76
CA GLU A 157 -13.46 4.54 -8.97
C GLU A 157 -13.41 5.82 -9.81
N LEU A 158 -12.85 5.75 -11.03
CA LEU A 158 -12.77 6.91 -11.92
C LEU A 158 -14.12 7.42 -12.42
N LEU A 159 -15.12 6.52 -12.52
CA LEU A 159 -16.48 6.85 -12.93
C LEU A 159 -17.41 7.11 -11.73
N GLY A 160 -16.87 7.32 -10.52
CA GLY A 160 -17.64 7.64 -9.33
C GLY A 160 -18.41 6.44 -8.77
N ASP A 161 -17.73 5.31 -8.60
CA ASP A 161 -18.27 4.04 -8.12
C ASP A 161 -19.39 3.48 -9.01
N ALA A 162 -19.17 3.57 -10.33
CA ALA A 162 -20.10 3.06 -11.31
C ALA A 162 -20.40 1.56 -11.12
N PRO A 163 -21.60 1.09 -11.47
CA PRO A 163 -22.02 -0.31 -11.31
C PRO A 163 -21.42 -1.19 -12.42
N LEU A 164 -20.09 -1.26 -12.49
CA LEU A 164 -19.37 -2.18 -13.37
C LEU A 164 -19.06 -3.48 -12.61
N PRO A 165 -19.50 -4.65 -13.09
CA PRO A 165 -19.13 -5.93 -12.51
C PRO A 165 -17.61 -6.09 -12.41
N LEU A 166 -17.12 -6.83 -11.41
CA LEU A 166 -15.68 -7.09 -11.25
C LEU A 166 -15.15 -8.17 -12.20
N ARG A 167 -16.04 -8.81 -12.96
CA ARG A 167 -15.76 -9.86 -13.95
C ARG A 167 -16.76 -9.74 -15.11
N PRO A 168 -16.37 -10.07 -16.35
CA PRO A 168 -17.26 -9.95 -17.51
C PRO A 168 -18.59 -10.68 -17.31
N GLY A 169 -19.71 -9.98 -17.45
CA GLY A 169 -21.05 -10.54 -17.26
C GLY A 169 -21.38 -10.97 -15.82
N GLY A 170 -20.59 -10.55 -14.82
CA GLY A 170 -20.83 -10.82 -13.41
C GLY A 170 -21.82 -9.86 -12.76
N ASP A 171 -21.92 -9.90 -11.43
CA ASP A 171 -22.75 -9.00 -10.65
C ASP A 171 -21.95 -7.74 -10.25
N PRO A 172 -22.47 -6.51 -10.40
CA PRO A 172 -21.83 -5.30 -9.86
C PRO A 172 -21.61 -5.33 -8.34
N ASP A 173 -22.41 -6.10 -7.61
CA ASP A 173 -22.37 -6.23 -6.15
C ASP A 173 -21.48 -7.40 -5.67
N ASP A 174 -20.81 -8.10 -6.59
CA ASP A 174 -19.82 -9.14 -6.26
C ASP A 174 -18.71 -8.59 -5.34
N GLU A 175 -18.36 -9.36 -4.30
CA GLU A 175 -17.26 -9.01 -3.41
C GLU A 175 -15.90 -9.13 -4.12
N LEU A 176 -14.97 -8.24 -3.76
CA LEU A 176 -13.64 -8.19 -4.36
C LEU A 176 -12.85 -9.49 -4.17
N ASP A 177 -12.91 -10.07 -2.97
CA ASP A 177 -12.19 -11.29 -2.64
C ASP A 177 -12.70 -12.48 -3.46
N GLU A 178 -14.02 -12.57 -3.67
CA GLU A 178 -14.63 -13.59 -4.54
C GLU A 178 -14.20 -13.42 -6.00
N ALA A 179 -14.23 -12.17 -6.51
CA ALA A 179 -13.81 -11.88 -7.87
C ALA A 179 -12.32 -12.18 -8.11
N LEU A 180 -11.45 -11.86 -7.14
CA LEU A 180 -10.03 -12.18 -7.20
C LEU A 180 -9.77 -13.69 -7.14
N LYS A 181 -10.53 -14.40 -6.30
CA LYS A 181 -10.44 -15.86 -6.19
C LYS A 181 -10.87 -16.54 -7.50
N ALA A 182 -12.01 -16.15 -8.06
CA ALA A 182 -12.51 -16.68 -9.33
C ALA A 182 -11.54 -16.41 -10.50
N ALA A 183 -10.91 -15.23 -10.53
CA ALA A 183 -9.89 -14.93 -11.53
C ALA A 183 -8.67 -15.86 -11.40
N THR A 184 -8.28 -16.22 -10.18
CA THR A 184 -7.17 -17.13 -9.90
C THR A 184 -7.52 -18.59 -10.22
N GLU A 185 -8.75 -19.03 -9.95
CA GLU A 185 -9.23 -20.38 -10.29
C GLU A 185 -9.33 -20.62 -11.80
N SER A 186 -9.48 -19.55 -12.60
CA SER A 186 -9.44 -19.66 -14.07
C SER A 186 -8.02 -19.83 -14.64
N ALA A 187 -6.99 -19.57 -13.84
CA ALA A 187 -5.61 -19.77 -14.26
C ALA A 187 -5.27 -21.27 -14.22
N PRO A 188 -4.52 -21.79 -15.20
CA PRO A 188 -4.08 -23.17 -15.15
C PRO A 188 -3.19 -23.39 -13.92
N ASP A 189 -3.32 -24.55 -13.30
CA ASP A 189 -2.45 -24.95 -12.19
C ASP A 189 -1.04 -25.18 -12.73
N PHE A 190 -0.18 -24.16 -12.57
CA PHE A 190 1.19 -24.19 -13.05
C PHE A 190 2.03 -25.26 -12.35
N ASP A 191 1.74 -25.58 -11.08
CA ASP A 191 2.45 -26.64 -10.39
C ASP A 191 2.05 -28.00 -10.98
N ALA A 192 0.76 -28.21 -11.28
CA ALA A 192 0.32 -29.41 -11.99
C ALA A 192 0.90 -29.49 -13.42
N LEU A 193 0.98 -28.37 -14.14
CA LEU A 193 1.59 -28.32 -15.47
C LEU A 193 3.10 -28.61 -15.45
N VAL A 194 3.81 -28.06 -14.47
CA VAL A 194 5.24 -28.33 -14.28
C VAL A 194 5.46 -29.79 -13.87
N GLN A 195 4.65 -30.32 -12.96
CA GLN A 195 4.73 -31.73 -12.58
C GLN A 195 4.40 -32.65 -13.77
N SER A 196 3.43 -32.31 -14.62
CA SER A 196 3.16 -33.07 -15.84
C SER A 196 4.28 -32.97 -16.86
N ALA A 197 4.87 -31.78 -17.05
CA ALA A 197 5.99 -31.59 -17.96
C ALA A 197 7.24 -32.33 -17.49
N MET A 198 7.53 -32.29 -16.18
CA MET A 198 8.64 -33.06 -15.59
C MET A 198 8.39 -34.57 -15.62
N ALA A 199 7.13 -35.02 -15.56
CA ALA A 199 6.78 -36.43 -15.74
C ALA A 199 6.93 -36.89 -17.21
N GLU A 200 6.74 -36.00 -18.18
CA GLU A 200 7.03 -36.25 -19.61
C GLU A 200 8.53 -36.19 -19.94
N GLU A 201 9.31 -35.35 -19.25
CA GLU A 201 10.77 -35.20 -19.44
C GLU A 201 11.59 -36.44 -19.08
N ALA A 202 11.01 -37.42 -18.36
CA ALA A 202 11.71 -38.66 -18.00
C ALA A 202 12.12 -39.53 -19.22
N ALA A 203 11.70 -39.17 -20.44
CA ALA A 203 11.99 -39.93 -21.66
C ALA A 203 12.58 -39.12 -22.84
N PHE A 204 12.98 -37.86 -22.65
CA PHE A 204 13.53 -37.05 -23.76
C PHE A 204 15.06 -37.12 -23.80
N LEU A 205 15.63 -37.47 -24.96
CA LEU A 205 17.06 -37.35 -25.24
C LEU A 205 17.33 -36.00 -25.94
N PRO A 206 18.39 -35.26 -25.58
CA PRO A 206 18.78 -34.02 -26.27
C PRO A 206 18.84 -34.15 -27.80
N SER A 207 19.32 -35.28 -28.31
CA SER A 207 19.36 -35.57 -29.76
C SER A 207 17.99 -35.63 -30.44
N ALA A 208 16.91 -35.88 -29.70
CA ALA A 208 15.55 -35.91 -30.22
C ALA A 208 15.00 -34.50 -30.50
N ILE A 209 15.60 -33.46 -29.91
CA ILE A 209 15.27 -32.05 -30.17
C ILE A 209 16.14 -31.52 -31.32
N ASP A 210 17.44 -31.80 -31.27
CA ASP A 210 18.39 -31.41 -32.31
C ASP A 210 19.57 -32.41 -32.39
N PRO A 211 19.88 -32.96 -33.59
CA PRO A 211 20.99 -33.90 -33.79
C PRO A 211 22.36 -33.39 -33.32
N ASP A 212 22.57 -32.08 -33.28
CA ASP A 212 23.85 -31.48 -32.88
C ASP A 212 24.16 -31.68 -31.38
N TYR A 213 23.19 -32.10 -30.56
CA TYR A 213 23.36 -32.40 -29.12
C TYR A 213 23.52 -33.89 -28.80
N ALA A 214 23.78 -34.74 -29.80
CA ALA A 214 23.91 -36.18 -29.61
C ALA A 214 25.07 -36.61 -28.68
N ASP A 215 26.05 -35.74 -28.47
CA ASP A 215 27.15 -35.95 -27.52
C ASP A 215 26.71 -35.87 -26.05
N LEU A 216 25.59 -35.20 -25.76
CA LEU A 216 25.05 -35.01 -24.41
C LEU A 216 24.15 -36.16 -23.94
N ASP A 217 23.62 -36.96 -24.87
CA ASP A 217 22.70 -38.08 -24.58
C ASP A 217 23.27 -39.09 -23.58
N ALA A 218 24.58 -39.38 -23.67
CA ALA A 218 25.24 -40.38 -22.85
C ALA A 218 25.23 -40.04 -21.35
N ASN A 219 25.13 -38.75 -21.00
CA ASN A 219 25.16 -38.26 -19.61
C ASN A 219 23.85 -37.60 -19.17
N TRP A 220 22.84 -37.56 -20.04
CA TRP A 220 21.63 -36.75 -19.83
C TRP A 220 20.77 -37.21 -18.63
N THR A 221 20.75 -38.51 -18.34
CA THR A 221 19.94 -39.10 -17.26
C THR A 221 20.75 -39.61 -16.07
N SER A 222 22.07 -39.36 -16.04
CA SER A 222 22.89 -39.78 -14.90
C SER A 222 22.75 -38.79 -13.74
N PRO A 223 22.24 -39.21 -12.57
CA PRO A 223 22.26 -38.35 -11.39
C PRO A 223 23.71 -38.17 -10.94
N ALA A 224 24.08 -36.92 -10.63
CA ALA A 224 25.35 -36.59 -9.98
C ALA A 224 25.44 -37.15 -8.55
#